data_AF-A0A660ZI99-F1
#
_entry.id   AF-A0A660ZI99-F1
#
_cell.length_a   1.000
_cell.length_b   1.000
_cell.length_c   1.000
_cell.angle_alpha   90.00
_cell.angle_beta   90.00
_cell.angle_gamma   90.00
#
_symmetry.space_group_name_H-M   'P 1'
#
loop_
_entity.id
_entity.type
_entity.pdbx_description
1 polymer ?
#
loop_
_entity_poly.entity_id
_entity_poly.type
_entity_poly.pdbx_seq_one_letter_code
_entity_poly.pdbx_strand_id
1 'polypeptide(L)'
;LGHLGDELTAIWKEFEDGQTTEAILVRAADKVELMLQALEYEKAGYRNLDLIFSAPENSLFFDKFGLVRELVESILSARTRLRAQS
;
A
#
# COMPACT_ATOMS: atom_id res chain seq x y z
N LEU A 1 -16.00 27.07 4.60
CA LEU A 1 -15.35 26.13 3.67
C LEU A 1 -15.88 26.46 2.27
N GLY A 2 -15.31 27.50 1.63
CA GLY A 2 -15.71 27.92 0.28
C GLY A 2 -15.03 27.08 -0.81
N HIS A 3 -14.63 27.70 -1.93
CA HIS A 3 -13.98 27.09 -3.12
C HIS A 3 -12.96 25.96 -2.84
N LEU A 4 -12.17 26.06 -1.76
CA LEU A 4 -11.20 25.03 -1.34
C LEU A 4 -11.87 23.69 -0.93
N GLY A 5 -13.04 23.74 -0.30
CA GLY A 5 -13.79 22.54 0.08
C GLY A 5 -14.30 21.78 -1.14
N ASP A 6 -14.72 22.49 -2.18
CA ASP A 6 -15.21 21.90 -3.42
C ASP A 6 -14.06 21.24 -4.20
N GLU A 7 -12.88 21.87 -4.24
CA GLU A 7 -11.66 21.30 -4.85
C GLU A 7 -11.20 20.04 -4.13
N LEU A 8 -11.14 20.06 -2.79
CA LEU A 8 -10.77 18.87 -2.01
C LEU A 8 -11.76 17.73 -2.21
N THR A 9 -13.05 18.03 -2.30
CA THR A 9 -14.09 17.04 -2.56
C THR A 9 -13.94 16.43 -3.95
N ALA A 10 -13.61 17.24 -4.96
CA ALA A 10 -13.35 16.77 -6.31
C ALA A 10 -12.13 15.84 -6.38
N ILE A 11 -11.02 16.22 -5.74
CA ILE A 11 -9.80 15.39 -5.65
C ILE A 11 -10.08 14.08 -4.90
N TRP A 12 -10.82 14.14 -3.79
CA TRP A 12 -11.20 12.94 -3.05
C TRP A 12 -12.07 12.01 -3.89
N LYS A 13 -13.04 12.56 -4.63
CA LYS A 13 -13.89 11.77 -5.51
C LYS A 13 -13.09 11.13 -6.66
N GLU A 14 -12.15 11.86 -7.26
CA GLU A 14 -11.25 11.31 -8.29
C GLU A 14 -10.41 10.15 -7.74
N PHE A 15 -9.86 10.32 -6.53
CA PHE A 15 -9.16 9.27 -5.82
C PHE A 15 -10.08 8.06 -5.61
N GLU A 16 -11.31 8.29 -5.12
CA GLU A 16 -12.29 7.25 -4.86
C GLU A 16 -12.71 6.48 -6.12
N ASP A 17 -12.92 7.18 -7.22
CA ASP A 17 -13.24 6.55 -8.51
C ASP A 17 -12.06 5.69 -9.01
N GLY A 18 -10.81 6.02 -8.64
CA GLY A 18 -9.64 5.17 -8.84
C GLY A 18 -9.28 4.92 -10.30
N GLN A 19 -9.67 5.85 -11.18
CA GLN A 19 -9.51 5.70 -12.64
C GLN A 19 -8.34 6.52 -13.21
N THR A 20 -7.85 7.53 -12.49
CA THR A 20 -6.70 8.34 -12.92
C THR A 20 -5.38 7.69 -12.53
N THR A 21 -4.32 8.00 -13.27
CA THR A 21 -2.97 7.48 -13.00
C THR A 21 -2.52 7.88 -11.60
N GLU A 22 -2.79 9.12 -11.22
CA GLU A 22 -2.50 9.70 -9.92
C GLU A 22 -3.26 8.98 -8.80
N ALA A 23 -4.58 8.78 -8.96
CA ALA A 23 -5.38 8.04 -7.98
C ALA A 23 -4.86 6.61 -7.78
N ILE A 24 -4.55 5.91 -8.88
CA ILE A 24 -4.01 4.55 -8.84
C ILE A 24 -2.63 4.53 -8.17
N LEU A 25 -1.77 5.52 -8.46
CA LEU A 25 -0.45 5.64 -7.85
C LEU A 25 -0.55 5.88 -6.34
N VAL A 26 -1.41 6.80 -5.90
CA VAL A 26 -1.61 7.10 -4.49
C VAL A 26 -2.18 5.90 -3.75
N ARG A 27 -3.15 5.18 -4.33
CA ARG A 27 -3.67 3.92 -3.76
C ARG A 27 -2.59 2.85 -3.65
N ALA A 28 -1.76 2.70 -4.66
CA ALA A 28 -0.64 1.76 -4.62
C ALA A 28 0.38 2.12 -3.53
N ALA A 29 0.70 3.42 -3.40
CA ALA A 29 1.61 3.92 -2.38
C ALA A 29 1.07 3.70 -0.95
N ASP A 30 -0.22 3.92 -0.71
CA ASP A 30 -0.91 3.61 0.55
C ASP A 30 -0.70 2.13 0.97
N LYS A 31 -0.84 1.21 0.01
CA LYS A 31 -0.65 -0.22 0.29
C LYS A 31 0.80 -0.62 0.52
N VAL A 32 1.75 0.01 -0.18
CA VAL A 32 3.18 -0.18 0.08
C VAL A 32 3.53 0.29 1.50
N GLU A 33 3.01 1.45 1.91
CA GLU A 33 3.21 2.00 3.26
C GLU A 33 2.65 1.06 4.33
N LEU A 34 1.41 0.58 4.15
CA LEU A 34 0.77 -0.39 5.04
C LEU A 34 1.58 -1.68 5.20
N MET A 35 2.13 -2.22 4.09
CA MET A 35 2.97 -3.42 4.14
C MET A 35 4.31 -3.17 4.84
N LEU A 36 4.90 -1.99 4.67
CA LEU A 36 6.13 -1.60 5.35
C LEU A 36 5.89 -1.48 6.86
N GLN A 37 4.80 -0.83 7.29
CA GLN A 37 4.40 -0.77 8.69
C GLN A 37 4.24 -2.18 9.28
N ALA A 38 3.52 -3.07 8.57
CA ALA A 38 3.33 -4.45 9.02
C ALA A 38 4.65 -5.20 9.19
N LEU A 39 5.62 -5.01 8.29
CA LEU A 39 6.95 -5.59 8.41
C LEU A 39 7.69 -5.08 9.66
N GLU A 40 7.64 -3.78 9.94
CA GLU A 40 8.26 -3.23 11.15
C GLU A 40 7.59 -3.75 12.43
N TYR A 41 6.27 -3.92 12.43
CA TYR A 41 5.57 -4.56 13.55
C TYR A 41 5.95 -6.03 13.71
N GLU A 42 6.08 -6.81 12.62
CA GLU A 42 6.57 -8.18 12.70
C GLU A 42 8.00 -8.25 13.28
N LYS A 43 8.89 -7.31 12.89
CA LYS A 43 10.25 -7.21 13.48
C LYS A 43 10.22 -6.90 14.97
N ALA A 44 9.25 -6.10 15.43
CA ALA A 44 9.03 -5.79 16.84
C ALA A 44 8.35 -6.95 17.62
N GLY A 45 8.08 -8.08 16.98
CA GLY A 45 7.52 -9.29 17.61
C GLY A 45 5.99 -9.38 17.60
N TYR A 46 5.30 -8.44 16.95
CA TYR A 46 3.85 -8.55 16.74
C TYR A 46 3.54 -9.66 15.74
N ARG A 47 2.43 -10.37 15.97
CA ARG A 47 2.00 -11.53 15.18
C ARG A 47 0.64 -11.29 14.54
N ASN A 48 0.21 -12.22 13.69
CA ASN A 48 -1.10 -12.23 13.02
C ASN A 48 -1.30 -11.07 12.01
N LEU A 49 -0.23 -10.64 11.34
CA LEU A 49 -0.28 -9.59 10.32
C LEU A 49 -0.35 -10.15 8.89
N ASP A 50 -0.53 -11.46 8.73
CA ASP A 50 -0.57 -12.14 7.42
C ASP A 50 -1.64 -11.60 6.47
N LEU A 51 -2.78 -11.18 7.02
CA LEU A 51 -3.88 -10.62 6.23
C LEU A 51 -3.45 -9.39 5.42
N ILE A 52 -2.53 -8.56 5.95
CA ILE A 52 -2.04 -7.37 5.23
C ILE A 52 -1.35 -7.78 3.92
N PHE A 53 -0.65 -8.91 3.91
CA PHE A 53 0.12 -9.40 2.77
C PHE A 53 -0.67 -10.32 1.83
N SER A 54 -1.76 -10.94 2.29
CA SER A 54 -2.54 -11.90 1.51
C SER A 54 -3.85 -11.35 0.94
N ALA A 55 -4.36 -10.24 1.48
CA ALA A 55 -5.61 -9.63 1.06
C ALA A 55 -5.51 -9.10 -0.39
N PRO A 56 -6.34 -9.60 -1.34
CA PRO A 56 -6.25 -9.19 -2.74
C PRO A 56 -6.40 -7.69 -2.97
N GLU A 57 -7.24 -7.03 -2.17
CA GLU A 57 -7.47 -5.58 -2.21
C GLU A 57 -6.19 -4.77 -1.96
N ASN A 58 -5.25 -5.31 -1.20
CA ASN A 58 -3.97 -4.64 -0.94
C ASN A 58 -3.01 -4.77 -2.12
N SER A 59 -3.30 -5.61 -3.12
CA SER A 59 -2.42 -5.88 -4.26
C SER A 59 -2.93 -5.38 -5.62
N LEU A 60 -4.14 -4.79 -5.66
CA LEU A 60 -4.87 -4.44 -6.89
C LEU A 60 -4.07 -3.63 -7.91
N PHE A 61 -3.13 -2.79 -7.47
CA PHE A 61 -2.42 -1.83 -8.33
C PHE A 61 -0.90 -2.03 -8.38
N PHE A 62 -0.38 -3.11 -7.81
CA PHE A 62 1.08 -3.34 -7.75
C PHE A 62 1.71 -3.45 -9.13
N ASP A 63 0.99 -4.06 -10.05
CA ASP A 63 1.46 -4.31 -11.40
C ASP A 63 1.36 -3.09 -12.34
N LYS A 64 0.74 -1.99 -11.87
CA LYS A 64 0.52 -0.79 -12.68
C LYS A 64 1.77 0.07 -12.82
N PHE A 65 2.70 -0.02 -11.86
CA PHE A 65 3.96 0.74 -11.88
C PHE A 65 5.13 -0.18 -11.53
N GLY A 66 6.16 -0.21 -12.38
CA GLY A 66 7.35 -1.04 -12.16
C GLY A 66 7.99 -0.80 -10.79
N LEU A 67 8.12 0.47 -10.39
CA LEU A 67 8.69 0.84 -9.09
C LEU A 67 7.86 0.31 -7.91
N VAL A 68 6.52 0.35 -7.98
CA VAL A 68 5.66 -0.19 -6.92
C VAL A 68 5.88 -1.69 -6.79
N ARG A 69 5.91 -2.41 -7.92
CA ARG A 69 6.21 -3.85 -7.94
C ARG A 69 7.55 -4.16 -7.26
N GLU A 70 8.61 -3.46 -7.66
CA GLU A 70 9.96 -3.66 -7.10
C GLU A 70 10.00 -3.40 -5.58
N LEU A 71 9.29 -2.38 -5.10
CA LEU A 71 9.17 -2.09 -3.67
C LEU A 71 8.45 -3.21 -2.91
N VAL A 72 7.31 -3.68 -3.43
CA VAL A 72 6.54 -4.78 -2.83
C VAL A 72 7.37 -6.06 -2.79
N GLU A 73 8.03 -6.43 -3.89
CA GLU A 73 8.91 -7.61 -3.95
C GLU A 73 10.05 -7.52 -2.94
N SER A 74 10.62 -6.33 -2.75
CA SER A 74 11.64 -6.06 -1.74
C SER A 74 11.11 -6.26 -0.32
N ILE A 75 9.90 -5.78 -0.03
CA ILE A 75 9.22 -5.96 1.27
C ILE A 75 8.96 -7.45 1.53
N LEU A 76 8.38 -8.18 0.57
CA LEU A 76 8.08 -9.61 0.69
C LEU A 76 9.35 -10.44 0.90
N SER A 77 10.43 -10.09 0.20
CA SER A 77 11.74 -10.72 0.37
C SER A 77 12.32 -10.45 1.77
N ALA A 78 12.21 -9.21 2.26
CA ALA A 78 12.66 -8.86 3.61
C ALA A 78 11.87 -9.61 4.69
N ARG A 79 10.55 -9.71 4.52
CA ARG A 79 9.66 -10.47 5.40
C ARG A 79 10.01 -11.96 5.45
N THR A 80 10.28 -12.56 4.28
CA THR A 80 10.69 -13.97 4.19
C THR A 80 11.99 -14.21 4.96
N ARG A 81 12.97 -13.32 4.84
CA ARG A 81 14.22 -13.38 5.60
C ARG A 81 14.00 -13.24 7.10
N LEU A 82 13.13 -12.32 7.53
CA LEU A 82 12.80 -12.13 8.95
C LEU A 82 12.22 -13.40 9.56
N ARG A 83 11.27 -14.04 8.87
CA ARG A 83 10.61 -15.26 9.33
C ARG A 83 11.53 -16.47 9.33
N ALA A 84 12.52 -16.53 8.45
CA ALA A 84 13.52 -17.60 8.47
C ALA A 84 14.50 -17.51 9.66
N GLN A 85 14.58 -16.35 10.33
CA GLN A 85 15.44 -16.10 11.50
C GLN A 85 14.69 -16.21 12.84
N SER A 86 13.36 -16.34 12.81
CA SER A 86 12.48 -16.44 13.99
C SER A 86 12.15 -17.89 14.32
#